data_AF-A0A933K3M3-F1
#
_entry.id   AF-A0A933K3M3-F1
#
_cell.length_a   1.000
_cell.length_b   1.000
_cell.length_c   1.000
_cell.angle_alpha   90.00
_cell.angle_beta   90.00
_cell.angle_gamma   90.00
#
_symmetry.space_group_name_H-M   'P 1'
#
loop_
_entity.id
_entity.type
_entity.pdbx_description
1 polymer ?
#
loop_
_entity_poly.entity_id
_entity_poly.type
_entity_poly.pdbx_seq_one_letter_code
_entity_poly.pdbx_strand_id
1 'polypeptide(L)'
;MRPVREVAALLTLVVLVGAARAGSESVVSVDRFRIDAEVNGVARSNLRELGKAAVRSEQLADRFRITAQAQVNHPEKKRLYKFAIDMTCSLTSRKLTVLEAANRFNAAAREVKDPVERVLPFMYVVKFLPVPGPAEEPARTFLARHGYFMLRYARLEGRVEVSLYHDDSLVGRFYLREGGRAPYDVDQIKILATPQVVVSFRREPERTVR
;
A
#
# COMPACT_ATOMS: atom_id res chain seq x y z
N MET A 1 -23.12 68.54 25.05
CA MET A 1 -23.30 68.43 23.58
C MET A 1 -22.34 67.36 23.05
N ARG A 2 -22.89 66.27 22.50
CA ARG A 2 -22.16 65.24 21.71
C ARG A 2 -22.10 65.68 20.24
N PRO A 3 -21.20 65.10 19.44
CA PRO A 3 -21.57 63.93 18.61
C PRO A 3 -20.49 62.82 18.72
N VAL A 4 -20.80 61.59 19.11
CA VAL A 4 -21.19 60.42 18.27
C VAL A 4 -20.66 60.49 16.83
N ARG A 5 -19.65 59.65 16.53
CA ARG A 5 -19.42 59.11 15.20
C ARG A 5 -19.19 57.60 15.29
N GLU A 6 -20.00 56.90 14.52
CA GLU A 6 -20.04 55.46 14.29
C GLU A 6 -18.96 54.98 13.32
N VAL A 7 -18.48 53.76 13.61
CA VAL A 7 -18.30 52.62 12.70
C VAL A 7 -17.54 52.83 11.37
N ALA A 8 -16.38 52.16 11.28
CA ALA A 8 -16.14 51.12 10.26
C ALA A 8 -14.84 50.37 10.60
N ALA A 9 -14.97 49.11 11.02
CA ALA A 9 -13.84 48.18 11.11
C ALA A 9 -13.40 47.81 9.70
N LEU A 10 -12.16 48.16 9.33
CA LEU A 10 -11.56 47.76 8.06
C LEU A 10 -10.92 46.38 8.23
N LEU A 11 -11.64 45.34 7.82
CA LEU A 11 -11.19 43.95 7.79
C LEU A 11 -10.55 43.71 6.42
N THR A 12 -9.27 44.02 6.26
CA THR A 12 -8.54 43.73 5.02
C THR A 12 -7.89 42.35 5.13
N LEU A 13 -8.68 41.34 4.78
CA LEU A 13 -8.20 40.00 4.48
C LEU A 13 -7.50 40.03 3.11
N VAL A 14 -6.18 40.20 3.07
CA VAL A 14 -5.40 39.94 1.85
C VAL A 14 -5.11 38.45 1.79
N VAL A 15 -6.01 37.73 1.12
CA VAL A 15 -5.75 36.38 0.63
C VAL A 15 -4.76 36.47 -0.53
N LEU A 16 -3.47 36.36 -0.22
CA LEU A 16 -2.46 36.00 -1.23
C LEU A 16 -2.54 34.48 -1.43
N VAL A 17 -3.50 34.06 -2.26
CA VAL A 17 -3.41 32.77 -2.97
C VAL A 17 -2.30 32.95 -4.00
N GLY A 18 -1.08 32.80 -3.53
CA GLY A 18 0.05 32.52 -4.39
C GLY A 18 -0.24 31.21 -5.10
N ALA A 19 -0.63 31.30 -6.37
CA ALA A 19 -0.61 30.21 -7.31
C ALA A 19 0.84 29.75 -7.49
N ALA A 20 1.37 29.00 -6.51
CA ALA A 20 2.49 28.14 -6.74
C ALA A 20 1.99 27.09 -7.73
N ARG A 21 2.36 27.26 -9.00
CA ARG A 21 2.34 26.17 -9.97
C ARG A 21 3.07 25.01 -9.31
N ALA A 22 2.28 24.03 -8.87
CA ALA A 22 2.79 22.75 -8.43
C ALA A 22 3.50 22.14 -9.64
N GLY A 23 4.80 22.35 -9.72
CA GLY A 23 5.67 21.39 -10.39
C GLY A 23 5.38 20.08 -9.69
N SER A 24 4.65 19.19 -10.37
CA SER A 24 4.39 17.86 -9.89
C SER A 24 5.72 17.11 -9.91
N GLU A 25 6.49 17.24 -8.83
CA GLU A 25 7.59 16.33 -8.56
C GLU A 25 6.98 14.94 -8.49
N SER A 26 7.29 14.11 -9.47
CA SER A 26 6.96 12.70 -9.45
C SER A 26 7.72 12.05 -8.30
N VAL A 27 7.03 11.80 -7.19
CA VAL A 27 7.60 11.05 -6.08
C VAL A 27 7.67 9.58 -6.49
N VAL A 28 8.84 9.17 -6.95
CA VAL A 28 9.16 7.77 -7.21
C VAL A 28 9.63 7.14 -5.90
N SER A 29 8.90 6.17 -5.37
CA SER A 29 9.36 5.38 -4.24
C SER A 29 9.67 3.96 -4.67
N VAL A 30 10.97 3.65 -4.76
CA VAL A 30 11.44 2.32 -5.13
C VAL A 30 11.77 1.56 -3.85
N ASP A 31 10.81 0.76 -3.38
CA ASP A 31 11.06 -0.17 -2.29
C ASP A 31 11.58 -1.50 -2.87
N ARG A 32 12.70 -2.02 -2.33
CA ARG A 32 13.18 -3.36 -2.67
C ARG A 32 12.73 -4.31 -1.60
N PHE A 33 11.93 -5.30 -1.99
CA PHE A 33 11.45 -6.36 -1.12
C PHE A 33 12.22 -7.67 -1.38
N ARG A 34 11.99 -8.69 -0.56
CA ARG A 34 12.25 -10.11 -0.74
C ARG A 34 10.90 -10.80 -0.62
N ILE A 35 10.62 -11.84 -1.42
CA ILE A 35 9.43 -12.65 -1.15
C ILE A 35 9.79 -13.88 -0.35
N ASP A 36 9.21 -13.97 0.83
CA ASP A 36 9.02 -15.23 1.54
C ASP A 36 7.61 -15.73 1.20
N ALA A 37 7.44 -17.02 0.90
CA ALA A 37 6.10 -17.62 0.94
C ALA A 37 5.98 -18.48 2.19
N GLU A 38 4.89 -18.30 2.92
CA GLU A 38 4.59 -19.03 4.15
C GLU A 38 3.39 -19.94 3.84
N VAL A 39 3.54 -21.24 4.11
CA VAL A 39 2.42 -22.18 4.06
C VAL A 39 1.85 -22.33 5.46
N ASN A 40 0.57 -21.99 5.63
CA ASN A 40 -0.10 -22.13 6.92
C ASN A 40 -0.06 -23.60 7.38
N GLY A 41 0.60 -23.86 8.51
CA GLY A 41 0.77 -25.20 9.08
C GLY A 41 2.23 -25.67 9.20
N VAL A 42 3.17 -25.04 8.50
CA VAL A 42 4.61 -25.26 8.72
C VAL A 42 5.05 -24.34 9.85
N ALA A 43 5.40 -24.92 10.99
CA ALA A 43 5.66 -24.22 12.25
C ALA A 43 6.52 -22.95 12.11
N ARG A 44 6.13 -21.93 12.89
CA ARG A 44 6.61 -20.54 12.99
C ARG A 44 8.14 -20.30 13.13
N SER A 45 9.01 -21.30 12.98
CA SER A 45 10.44 -21.17 13.28
C SER A 45 11.37 -21.17 12.06
N ASN A 46 10.93 -21.60 10.88
CA ASN A 46 11.84 -21.77 9.72
C ASN A 46 11.23 -21.16 8.43
N LEU A 47 11.15 -19.83 8.36
CA LEU A 47 10.94 -19.14 7.08
C LEU A 47 12.11 -19.49 6.15
N ARG A 48 11.93 -20.44 5.22
CA ARG A 48 12.89 -20.65 4.14
C ARG A 48 12.68 -19.54 3.12
N GLU A 49 13.76 -18.91 2.65
CA GLU A 49 13.70 -18.02 1.48
C GLU A 49 13.21 -18.85 0.29
N LEU A 50 11.96 -18.64 -0.12
CA LEU A 50 11.35 -19.37 -1.22
C LEU A 50 11.54 -18.66 -2.57
N GLY A 51 11.98 -17.40 -2.55
CA GLY A 51 12.54 -16.73 -3.70
C GLY A 51 12.69 -15.21 -3.54
N LYS A 52 12.64 -14.49 -4.66
CA LYS A 52 12.94 -13.04 -4.71
C LYS A 52 11.80 -12.29 -5.34
N ALA A 53 11.63 -11.04 -4.93
CA ALA A 53 10.69 -10.15 -5.58
C ALA A 53 11.07 -8.69 -5.43
N ALA A 54 10.52 -7.83 -6.26
CA ALA A 54 10.57 -6.39 -6.06
C ALA A 54 9.15 -5.86 -6.23
N VAL A 55 8.76 -4.84 -5.45
CA VAL A 55 7.52 -4.11 -5.64
C VAL A 55 7.83 -2.63 -5.59
N ARG A 56 7.47 -1.90 -6.64
CA ARG A 56 7.68 -0.46 -6.74
C ARG A 56 6.32 0.22 -6.90
N SER A 57 6.13 1.30 -6.14
CA SER A 57 5.02 2.21 -6.32
C SER A 57 5.52 3.58 -6.74
N GLU A 58 4.91 4.14 -7.76
CA GLU A 58 5.28 5.45 -8.29
C GLU A 58 4.05 6.33 -8.39
N GLN A 59 4.11 7.55 -7.82
CA GLN A 59 3.07 8.54 -8.03
C GLN A 59 3.22 9.19 -9.41
N LEU A 60 2.12 9.24 -10.15
CA LEU A 60 2.01 9.84 -11.49
C LEU A 60 0.91 10.89 -11.47
N ALA A 61 1.18 12.19 -11.28
CA ALA A 61 0.13 13.22 -11.26
C ALA A 61 -1.14 12.82 -10.44
N ASP A 62 -2.25 12.43 -11.09
CA ASP A 62 -3.53 11.97 -10.52
C ASP A 62 -3.69 10.44 -10.40
N ARG A 63 -2.63 9.69 -10.73
CA ARG A 63 -2.55 8.23 -10.84
C ARG A 63 -1.35 7.70 -10.08
N PHE A 64 -1.25 6.39 -10.00
CA PHE A 64 -0.05 5.73 -9.53
C PHE A 64 0.19 4.43 -10.27
N ARG A 65 1.45 4.04 -10.38
CA ARG A 65 1.85 2.77 -10.98
C ARG A 65 2.38 1.83 -9.92
N ILE A 66 1.89 0.61 -9.93
CA ILE A 66 2.44 -0.51 -9.15
C ILE A 66 3.10 -1.47 -10.11
N THR A 67 4.40 -1.68 -9.93
CA THR A 67 5.12 -2.78 -10.59
C THR A 67 5.58 -3.78 -9.56
N ALA A 68 5.42 -5.07 -9.84
CA ALA A 68 5.99 -6.12 -9.02
C ALA A 68 6.60 -7.20 -9.89
N GLN A 69 7.68 -7.82 -9.43
CA GLN A 69 8.19 -9.04 -10.05
C GLN A 69 8.48 -10.03 -8.96
N ALA A 70 8.17 -11.30 -9.17
CA ALA A 70 8.35 -12.33 -8.16
C ALA A 70 8.64 -13.69 -8.78
N GLN A 71 9.51 -14.44 -8.11
CA GLN A 71 9.70 -15.86 -8.32
C GLN A 71 9.67 -16.55 -6.96
N VAL A 72 8.80 -17.54 -6.78
CA VAL A 72 8.54 -18.19 -5.49
C VAL A 72 8.41 -19.70 -5.68
N ASN A 73 9.23 -20.48 -5.00
CA ASN A 73 9.08 -21.93 -4.95
C ASN A 73 7.99 -22.31 -3.94
N HIS A 74 6.92 -22.96 -4.40
CA HIS A 74 5.94 -23.57 -3.51
C HIS A 74 6.63 -24.67 -2.69
N PRO A 75 6.55 -24.63 -1.35
CA PRO A 75 7.41 -25.46 -0.51
C PRO A 75 7.07 -26.95 -0.60
N GLU A 76 5.80 -27.31 -0.83
CA GLU A 76 5.36 -28.72 -0.90
C GLU A 76 5.22 -29.24 -2.33
N LYS A 77 4.48 -28.52 -3.18
CA LYS A 77 4.16 -28.92 -4.56
C LYS A 77 5.34 -28.87 -5.54
N LYS A 78 6.54 -28.43 -5.12
CA LYS A 78 7.73 -28.21 -5.99
C LYS A 78 7.41 -27.36 -7.24
N ARG A 79 6.46 -26.43 -7.13
CA ARG A 79 6.04 -25.55 -8.23
C ARG A 79 6.73 -24.21 -8.10
N LEU A 80 7.20 -23.65 -9.20
CA LEU A 80 7.73 -22.29 -9.22
C LEU A 80 6.64 -21.33 -9.68
N TYR A 81 6.19 -20.45 -8.80
CA TYR A 81 5.33 -19.33 -9.15
C TYR A 81 6.16 -18.19 -9.69
N LYS A 82 5.83 -17.73 -10.90
CA LYS A 82 6.44 -16.54 -11.49
C LYS A 82 5.35 -15.56 -11.85
N PHE A 83 5.51 -14.33 -11.40
CA PHE A 83 4.61 -13.26 -11.82
C PHE A 83 5.34 -11.93 -12.00
N ALA A 84 4.84 -11.15 -12.95
CA ALA A 84 5.20 -9.76 -13.17
C ALA A 84 3.91 -8.95 -13.20
N ILE A 85 3.82 -7.94 -12.36
CA ILE A 85 2.68 -7.04 -12.21
C ILE A 85 3.11 -5.69 -12.73
N ASP A 86 2.23 -5.07 -13.49
CA ASP A 86 2.39 -3.72 -13.99
C ASP A 86 1.01 -3.12 -14.16
N MET A 87 0.61 -2.32 -13.18
CA MET A 87 -0.72 -1.75 -13.09
C MET A 87 -0.65 -0.24 -12.92
N THR A 88 -1.41 0.48 -13.73
CA THR A 88 -1.68 1.90 -13.54
C THR A 88 -3.06 2.03 -12.90
N CYS A 89 -3.12 2.72 -11.77
CA CYS A 89 -4.31 2.88 -10.96
C CYS A 89 -4.62 4.36 -10.74
N SER A 90 -5.87 4.67 -10.42
CA SER A 90 -6.29 5.96 -9.89
C SER A 90 -6.99 5.76 -8.55
N LEU A 91 -6.79 6.71 -7.64
CA LEU A 91 -7.52 6.80 -6.38
C LEU A 91 -8.27 8.14 -6.35
N THR A 92 -9.59 8.09 -6.45
CA THR A 92 -10.45 9.27 -6.33
C THR A 92 -11.29 9.12 -5.08
N SER A 93 -11.03 9.96 -4.07
CA SER A 93 -11.62 9.84 -2.73
C SER A 93 -11.37 8.44 -2.12
N ARG A 94 -12.40 7.58 -2.08
CA ARG A 94 -12.33 6.20 -1.58
C ARG A 94 -12.49 5.16 -2.69
N LYS A 95 -12.50 5.56 -3.96
CA LYS A 95 -12.64 4.64 -5.08
C LYS A 95 -11.29 4.37 -5.73
N LEU A 96 -10.85 3.12 -5.67
CA LEU A 96 -9.65 2.62 -6.32
C LEU A 96 -10.02 1.98 -7.66
N THR A 97 -9.46 2.49 -8.75
CA THR A 97 -9.72 1.99 -10.11
C THR A 97 -8.41 1.56 -10.75
N VAL A 98 -8.37 0.37 -11.34
CA VAL A 98 -7.27 -0.07 -12.21
C VAL A 98 -7.58 0.42 -13.62
N LEU A 99 -6.73 1.27 -14.18
CA LEU A 99 -6.88 1.87 -15.51
C LEU A 99 -6.25 0.98 -16.58
N GLU A 100 -5.03 0.50 -16.30
CA GLU A 100 -4.25 -0.35 -17.20
C GLU A 100 -3.60 -1.47 -16.40
N ALA A 101 -3.51 -2.67 -16.98
CA ALA A 101 -2.84 -3.81 -16.37
C ALA A 101 -2.16 -4.67 -17.44
N ALA A 102 -0.84 -4.85 -17.32
CA ALA A 102 -0.02 -5.70 -18.18
C ALA A 102 0.57 -6.88 -17.39
N ASN A 103 -0.23 -7.45 -16.49
CA ASN A 103 0.19 -8.50 -15.58
C ASN A 103 0.45 -9.83 -16.32
N ARG A 104 1.52 -10.53 -15.93
CA ARG A 104 1.94 -11.80 -16.50
C ARG A 104 2.16 -12.81 -15.39
N PHE A 105 1.58 -14.00 -15.55
CA PHE A 105 1.71 -15.11 -14.62
C PHE A 105 2.06 -16.37 -15.41
N ASN A 106 2.95 -17.21 -14.86
CA ASN A 106 3.11 -18.55 -15.41
C ASN A 106 1.91 -19.45 -15.03
N ALA A 107 1.78 -20.61 -15.68
CA ALA A 107 0.66 -21.51 -15.45
C ALA A 107 0.50 -21.93 -13.97
N ALA A 108 1.63 -22.13 -13.26
CA ALA A 108 1.63 -22.49 -11.85
C ALA A 108 1.11 -21.36 -10.95
N ALA A 109 1.38 -20.10 -11.26
CA ALA A 109 0.97 -18.95 -10.46
C ALA A 109 -0.49 -18.52 -10.69
N ARG A 110 -1.27 -19.23 -11.51
CA ARG A 110 -2.69 -18.92 -11.74
C ARG A 110 -3.51 -18.90 -10.45
N GLU A 111 -3.21 -19.80 -9.50
CA GLU A 111 -3.96 -19.89 -8.23
C GLU A 111 -3.74 -18.68 -7.31
N VAL A 112 -2.66 -17.92 -7.49
CA VAL A 112 -2.36 -16.72 -6.69
C VAL A 112 -2.63 -15.41 -7.43
N LYS A 113 -3.06 -15.47 -8.70
CA LYS A 113 -3.26 -14.31 -9.56
C LYS A 113 -4.23 -13.30 -8.95
N ASP A 114 -5.49 -13.69 -8.75
CA ASP A 114 -6.52 -12.76 -8.33
C ASP A 114 -6.29 -12.19 -6.90
N PRO A 115 -5.77 -12.96 -5.93
CA PRO A 115 -5.32 -12.40 -4.66
C PRO A 115 -4.23 -11.33 -4.81
N VAL A 116 -3.19 -11.60 -5.61
CA VAL A 116 -2.08 -10.65 -5.80
C VAL A 116 -2.57 -9.37 -6.49
N GLU A 117 -3.35 -9.50 -7.57
CA GLU A 117 -3.86 -8.35 -8.33
C GLU A 117 -4.83 -7.49 -7.53
N ARG A 118 -5.63 -8.09 -6.63
CA ARG A 118 -6.56 -7.31 -5.81
C ARG A 118 -5.88 -6.58 -4.65
N VAL A 119 -4.85 -7.17 -4.05
CA VAL A 119 -4.22 -6.62 -2.81
C VAL A 119 -3.11 -5.62 -3.12
N LEU A 120 -2.28 -5.87 -4.13
CA LEU A 120 -1.11 -5.02 -4.42
C LEU A 120 -1.42 -3.52 -4.63
N PRO A 121 -2.52 -3.11 -5.29
CA PRO A 121 -2.85 -1.68 -5.42
C PRO A 121 -2.97 -0.96 -4.08
N PHE A 122 -3.38 -1.66 -3.02
CA PHE A 122 -3.48 -1.08 -1.68
C PHE A 122 -2.12 -0.78 -1.03
N MET A 123 -1.01 -1.29 -1.57
CA MET A 123 0.33 -0.89 -1.12
C MET A 123 0.53 0.63 -1.27
N TYR A 124 0.09 1.20 -2.38
CA TYR A 124 0.11 2.66 -2.58
C TYR A 124 -0.79 3.35 -1.55
N VAL A 125 -2.01 2.84 -1.37
CA VAL A 125 -3.00 3.42 -0.45
C VAL A 125 -2.46 3.47 0.99
N VAL A 126 -1.87 2.39 1.49
CA VAL A 126 -1.30 2.35 2.86
C VAL A 126 -0.05 3.20 3.00
N LYS A 127 0.74 3.32 1.94
CA LYS A 127 1.98 4.10 1.95
C LYS A 127 1.70 5.60 1.97
N PHE A 128 0.70 6.05 1.22
CA PHE A 128 0.49 7.48 0.99
C PHE A 128 -0.68 8.08 1.78
N LEU A 129 -1.61 7.28 2.32
CA LEU A 129 -2.67 7.82 3.18
C LEU A 129 -2.20 7.93 4.64
N PRO A 130 -2.49 9.05 5.32
CA PRO A 130 -2.20 9.21 6.75
C PRO A 130 -2.79 8.07 7.57
N VAL A 131 -1.99 7.50 8.46
CA VAL A 131 -2.44 6.56 9.50
C VAL A 131 -3.36 7.33 10.47
N PRO A 132 -4.56 6.81 10.80
CA PRO A 132 -5.45 7.45 11.75
C PRO A 132 -4.80 7.77 13.11
N GLY A 133 -5.12 8.95 13.65
CA GLY A 133 -4.75 9.36 15.01
C GLY A 133 -5.46 8.50 16.09
N PRO A 134 -5.04 8.59 17.37
CA PRO A 134 -5.68 7.85 18.46
C PRO A 134 -7.18 8.17 18.65
N ALA A 135 -7.61 9.36 18.23
CA ALA A 135 -8.99 9.83 18.32
C ALA A 135 -9.79 9.63 17.02
N GLU A 136 -9.18 9.06 15.97
CA GLU A 136 -9.83 8.81 14.68
C GLU A 136 -10.31 7.35 14.58
N GLU A 137 -11.30 7.11 13.73
CA GLU A 137 -11.72 5.75 13.40
C GLU A 137 -10.54 4.96 12.80
N PRO A 138 -10.15 3.81 13.39
CA PRO A 138 -9.00 3.03 12.94
C PRO A 138 -9.36 2.16 11.73
N ALA A 139 -10.36 2.56 10.94
CA ALA A 139 -10.85 1.85 9.77
C ALA A 139 -11.11 2.81 8.61
N ARG A 140 -10.81 2.38 7.39
CA ARG A 140 -11.03 3.13 6.16
C ARG A 140 -11.56 2.21 5.07
N THR A 141 -12.77 2.50 4.57
CA THR A 141 -13.41 1.71 3.52
C THR A 141 -13.14 2.29 2.14
N PHE A 142 -12.93 1.42 1.16
CA PHE A 142 -12.66 1.72 -0.23
C PHE A 142 -13.55 0.88 -1.14
N LEU A 143 -14.00 1.47 -2.24
CA LEU A 143 -14.64 0.75 -3.32
C LEU A 143 -13.60 0.41 -4.38
N ALA A 144 -13.53 -0.85 -4.80
CA ALA A 144 -12.73 -1.30 -5.93
C ALA A 144 -13.55 -2.23 -6.83
N ARG A 145 -12.96 -2.69 -7.94
CA ARG A 145 -13.63 -3.58 -8.93
C ARG A 145 -14.33 -4.79 -8.28
N HIS A 146 -13.74 -5.36 -7.23
CA HIS A 146 -14.22 -6.59 -6.60
C HIS A 146 -15.18 -6.37 -5.42
N GLY A 147 -15.57 -5.12 -5.13
CA GLY A 147 -16.45 -4.78 -4.02
C GLY A 147 -15.79 -3.85 -3.02
N TYR A 148 -16.21 -3.96 -1.76
CA TYR A 148 -15.73 -3.12 -0.68
C TYR A 148 -14.52 -3.72 0.02
N PHE A 149 -13.52 -2.87 0.24
CA PHE A 149 -12.31 -3.20 0.96
C PHE A 149 -12.19 -2.31 2.18
N MET A 150 -11.77 -2.87 3.31
CA MET A 150 -11.59 -2.13 4.55
C MET A 150 -10.16 -2.28 5.04
N LEU A 151 -9.47 -1.15 5.20
CA LEU A 151 -8.19 -1.09 5.92
C LEU A 151 -8.48 -0.89 7.40
N ARG A 152 -7.93 -1.74 8.27
CA ARG A 152 -7.93 -1.57 9.72
C ARG A 152 -6.51 -1.36 10.23
N TYR A 153 -6.32 -0.39 11.11
CA TYR A 153 -5.01 0.02 11.59
C TYR A 153 -4.82 -0.41 13.06
N ALA A 154 -3.69 -1.05 13.35
CA ALA A 154 -3.28 -1.43 14.70
C ALA A 154 -1.86 -0.92 14.95
N ARG A 155 -1.67 -0.12 16.00
CA ARG A 155 -0.35 0.33 16.43
C ARG A 155 0.30 -0.79 17.25
N LEU A 156 1.50 -1.18 16.84
CA LEU A 156 2.34 -2.15 17.54
C LEU A 156 3.61 -1.43 17.99
N GLU A 157 4.38 -2.04 18.88
CA GLU A 157 5.67 -1.48 19.28
C GLU A 157 6.59 -1.31 18.06
N GLY A 158 6.94 -0.06 17.74
CA GLY A 158 7.84 0.33 16.64
C GLY A 158 7.28 0.22 15.22
N ARG A 159 5.98 -0.11 15.03
CA ARG A 159 5.37 -0.23 13.69
C ARG A 159 3.84 -0.14 13.71
N VAL A 160 3.25 0.10 12.54
CA VAL A 160 1.80 0.03 12.32
C VAL A 160 1.47 -1.19 11.46
N GLU A 161 0.60 -2.07 11.94
CA GLU A 161 -0.03 -3.10 11.11
C GLU A 161 -1.30 -2.52 10.46
N VAL A 162 -1.41 -2.65 9.14
CA VAL A 162 -2.61 -2.34 8.37
C VAL A 162 -3.17 -3.64 7.80
N SER A 163 -4.32 -4.08 8.30
CA SER A 163 -5.02 -5.26 7.83
C SER A 163 -6.05 -4.89 6.75
N LEU A 164 -6.03 -5.56 5.61
CA LEU A 164 -6.96 -5.37 4.50
C LEU A 164 -7.99 -6.50 4.49
N TYR A 165 -9.26 -6.12 4.58
CA TYR A 165 -10.42 -7.01 4.50
C TYR A 165 -11.15 -6.80 3.17
N HIS A 166 -11.66 -7.89 2.59
CA HIS A 166 -12.60 -7.90 1.47
C HIS A 166 -13.80 -8.74 1.91
N ASP A 167 -14.99 -8.14 1.96
CA ASP A 167 -16.22 -8.79 2.44
C ASP A 167 -16.00 -9.54 3.78
N ASP A 168 -15.46 -8.82 4.77
CA ASP A 168 -15.10 -9.29 6.12
C ASP A 168 -14.02 -10.39 6.21
N SER A 169 -13.48 -10.83 5.08
CA SER A 169 -12.36 -11.77 5.03
C SER A 169 -11.03 -11.05 4.97
N LEU A 170 -10.09 -11.40 5.84
CA LEU A 170 -8.72 -10.86 5.79
C LEU A 170 -8.01 -11.35 4.51
N VAL A 171 -7.62 -10.44 3.62
CA VAL A 171 -6.95 -10.75 2.35
C VAL A 171 -5.50 -10.27 2.30
N GLY A 172 -5.10 -9.33 3.16
CA GLY A 172 -3.71 -8.89 3.24
C GLY A 172 -3.36 -8.14 4.51
N ARG A 173 -2.06 -7.99 4.75
CA ARG A 173 -1.49 -7.15 5.81
C ARG A 173 -0.31 -6.35 5.29
N PHE A 174 -0.18 -5.12 5.76
CA PHE A 174 0.94 -4.24 5.48
C PHE A 174 1.55 -3.80 6.80
N TYR A 175 2.87 -3.74 6.87
CA TYR A 175 3.61 -3.32 8.06
C TYR A 175 4.37 -2.05 7.72
N LEU A 176 4.00 -0.94 8.36
CA LEU A 176 4.60 0.37 8.15
C LEU A 176 5.56 0.69 9.30
N ARG A 177 6.74 1.23 9.00
CA ARG A 177 7.61 1.81 10.04
C ARG A 177 6.98 3.08 10.60
N GLU A 178 7.18 3.33 11.89
CA GLU A 178 6.84 4.62 12.47
C GLU A 178 7.77 5.71 11.93
N GLY A 179 7.18 6.78 11.37
CA GLY A 179 7.92 7.90 10.75
C GLY A 179 7.16 9.22 10.72
N GLY A 180 6.05 9.32 11.46
CA GLY A 180 5.30 10.57 11.70
C GLY A 180 4.46 11.11 10.54
N ARG A 181 4.74 10.77 9.28
CA ARG A 181 3.93 11.20 8.12
C ARG A 181 4.13 10.33 6.87
N ALA A 182 3.11 10.30 6.02
CA ALA A 182 3.22 9.70 4.69
C ALA A 182 4.21 10.50 3.80
N PRO A 183 4.88 9.87 2.82
CA PRO A 183 4.83 8.43 2.52
C PRO A 183 5.52 7.58 3.58
N TYR A 184 4.88 6.50 4.00
CA TYR A 184 5.42 5.56 4.97
C TYR A 184 6.39 4.56 4.32
N ASP A 185 7.41 4.15 5.07
CA ASP A 185 8.23 3.01 4.70
C ASP A 185 7.45 1.71 4.97
N VAL A 186 7.18 0.95 3.91
CA VAL A 186 6.55 -0.36 4.03
C VAL A 186 7.64 -1.40 4.28
N ASP A 187 7.64 -2.00 5.46
CA ASP A 187 8.57 -3.06 5.84
C ASP A 187 8.17 -4.42 5.28
N GLN A 188 6.88 -4.71 5.29
CA GLN A 188 6.38 -6.01 4.87
C GLN A 188 4.95 -5.93 4.34
N ILE A 189 4.64 -6.77 3.35
CA ILE A 189 3.32 -6.98 2.78
C ILE A 189 3.06 -8.48 2.82
N LYS A 190 1.97 -8.93 3.44
CA LYS A 190 1.51 -10.32 3.38
C LYS A 190 0.20 -10.38 2.61
N ILE A 191 0.13 -11.23 1.59
CA ILE A 191 -1.09 -11.47 0.80
C ILE A 191 -1.55 -12.89 1.08
N LEU A 192 -2.78 -13.04 1.58
CA LEU A 192 -3.39 -14.35 1.81
C LEU A 192 -3.95 -14.84 0.47
N ALA A 193 -3.16 -15.63 -0.26
CA ALA A 193 -3.51 -16.06 -1.60
C ALA A 193 -4.45 -17.26 -1.61
N THR A 194 -4.23 -18.20 -0.70
CA THR A 194 -5.13 -19.32 -0.40
C THR A 194 -5.10 -19.59 1.10
N PRO A 195 -5.98 -20.44 1.68
CA PRO A 195 -5.89 -20.83 3.08
C PRO A 195 -4.53 -21.42 3.47
N GLN A 196 -3.79 -21.94 2.49
CA GLN A 196 -2.49 -22.58 2.67
C GLN A 196 -1.33 -21.74 2.16
N VAL A 197 -1.53 -20.64 1.45
CA VAL A 197 -0.44 -19.90 0.80
C VAL A 197 -0.50 -18.42 1.13
N VAL A 198 0.54 -17.92 1.78
CA VAL A 198 0.79 -16.49 1.99
C VAL A 198 1.95 -16.06 1.11
N VAL A 199 1.75 -15.01 0.31
CA VAL A 199 2.82 -14.35 -0.45
C VAL A 199 3.28 -13.14 0.36
N SER A 200 4.49 -13.19 0.91
CA SER A 200 5.02 -12.15 1.81
C SER A 200 6.18 -11.39 1.16
N PHE A 201 6.04 -10.11 0.89
CA PHE A 201 7.11 -9.20 0.45
C PHE A 201 7.72 -8.51 1.68
N ARG A 202 9.02 -8.62 1.95
CA ARG A 202 9.72 -8.01 3.09
C ARG A 202 10.87 -7.13 2.61
N ARG A 203 10.97 -5.88 3.05
CA ARG A 203 12.03 -4.96 2.64
C ARG A 203 13.41 -5.57 2.89
N GLU A 204 14.32 -5.46 1.92
CA GLU A 204 15.72 -5.84 2.13
C GLU A 204 16.36 -4.87 3.13
N PRO A 205 17.13 -5.36 4.12
CA PRO A 205 17.96 -4.48 4.91
C PRO A 205 18.91 -3.74 3.97
N GLU A 206 19.01 -2.43 4.14
CA GLU A 206 19.98 -1.61 3.39
C GLU A 206 21.37 -2.19 3.66
N ARG A 207 22.03 -2.73 2.63
CA ARG A 207 23.43 -3.09 2.73
C ARG A 207 24.21 -1.80 2.87
N THR A 208 24.62 -1.48 4.09
CA THR A 208 25.64 -0.46 4.32
C THR A 208 26.92 -0.96 3.65
N VAL A 209 27.25 -0.41 2.48
CA VAL A 209 28.59 -0.56 1.91
C VAL A 209 29.49 0.26 2.83
N ARG A 210 30.27 -0.44 3.66
CA ARG A 210 31.38 0.16 4.40
C ARG A 210 32.62 0.17 3.52
#